data_AF-A0A0R3W9D1-F1
#
_entry.id   AF-A0A0R3W9D1-F1
#
_cell.length_a   1.000
_cell.length_b   1.000
_cell.length_c   1.000
_cell.angle_alpha   90.00
_cell.angle_beta   90.00
_cell.angle_gamma   90.00
#
_symmetry.space_group_name_H-M   'P 1'
#
loop_
_entity.id
_entity.type
_entity.pdbx_description
1 polymer ?
#
loop_
_entity_poly.entity_id
_entity_poly.type
_entity_poly.pdbx_seq_one_letter_code
_entity_poly.pdbx_strand_id
1 'polypeptide(L)'
;MQKIKAEIDSMKEKREIPTVVVGNKNDRPKSPKFETVSPGVWAQKEKVGYFEANACDRATFVQILSGLVFKVNQPQSKTSFAFGKREGR
;
A
#
# COMPACT_ATOMS: atom_id res chain seq x y z
N MET A 1 -5.65 8.42 11.97
CA MET A 1 -5.35 8.35 10.52
C MET A 1 -6.61 8.05 9.67
N GLN A 2 -7.82 8.40 10.15
CA GLN A 2 -9.08 8.06 9.47
C GLN A 2 -9.27 8.76 8.11
N LYS A 3 -8.81 10.00 7.97
CA LYS A 3 -8.89 10.74 6.70
C LYS A 3 -8.13 10.04 5.57
N ILE A 4 -6.90 9.58 5.85
CA ILE A 4 -6.07 8.85 4.88
C ILE A 4 -6.75 7.54 4.48
N LYS A 5 -7.37 6.82 5.43
CA LYS A 5 -8.14 5.60 5.12
C LYS A 5 -9.27 5.88 4.14
N ALA A 6 -10.09 6.89 4.44
CA ALA A 6 -11.23 7.25 3.60
C ALA A 6 -10.80 7.62 2.17
N GLU A 7 -9.70 8.37 2.03
CA GLU A 7 -9.13 8.70 0.71
C GLU A 7 -8.68 7.42 -0.03
N ILE A 8 -7.97 6.50 0.63
CA ILE A 8 -7.54 5.22 0.05
C ILE A 8 -8.73 4.38 -0.40
N ASP A 9 -9.78 4.28 0.41
CA ASP A 9 -10.97 3.49 0.09
C ASP A 9 -11.71 4.06 -1.12
N SER A 10 -11.85 5.39 -1.18
CA SER A 10 -12.51 6.07 -2.29
C SER A 10 -11.81 5.82 -3.64
N MET A 11 -10.48 5.62 -3.61
CA MET A 11 -9.71 5.30 -4.82
C MET A 11 -9.91 3.83 -5.22
N LYS A 12 -9.93 2.90 -4.25
CA LYS A 12 -10.15 1.46 -4.48
C LYS A 12 -11.50 1.16 -5.12
N GLU A 13 -12.54 1.92 -4.77
CA GLU A 13 -13.89 1.74 -5.34
C GLU A 13 -13.92 2.00 -6.86
N LYS A 14 -13.17 3.00 -7.34
CA LYS A 14 -13.14 3.37 -8.77
C LYS A 14 -12.25 2.46 -9.59
N ARG A 15 -11.11 2.08 -9.03
CA ARG A 15 -10.09 1.25 -9.68
C ARG A 15 -9.14 0.68 -8.63
N GLU A 16 -8.72 -0.55 -8.79
CA GLU A 16 -7.65 -1.11 -7.96
C GLU A 16 -6.30 -0.46 -8.32
N ILE A 17 -5.98 0.65 -7.66
CA ILE A 17 -4.74 1.41 -7.84
C ILE A 17 -3.73 0.98 -6.76
N PRO A 18 -2.54 0.48 -7.14
CA PRO A 18 -1.47 0.20 -6.18
C PRO A 18 -1.15 1.45 -5.35
N THR A 19 -1.30 1.33 -4.03
CA THR A 19 -1.12 2.44 -3.09
C THR A 19 -0.08 2.08 -2.03
N VAL A 20 0.72 3.07 -1.64
CA VAL A 20 1.71 2.99 -0.57
C VAL A 20 1.69 4.28 0.25
N VAL A 21 1.91 4.18 1.55
CA VAL A 21 1.99 5.33 2.47
C VAL A 21 3.46 5.58 2.81
N VAL A 22 3.88 6.84 2.78
CA VAL A 22 5.24 7.25 3.10
C VAL A 22 5.23 8.18 4.31
N GLY A 23 5.84 7.74 5.41
CA GLY A 23 6.16 8.56 6.57
C GLY A 23 7.37 9.42 6.27
N ASN A 24 7.13 10.65 5.81
CA ASN A 24 8.20 11.58 5.49
C ASN A 24 8.87 12.16 6.74
N LYS A 25 10.12 12.60 6.59
CA LYS A 25 10.96 13.25 7.61
C LYS A 25 11.35 12.33 8.77
N ASN A 26 11.73 11.09 8.46
CA ASN A 26 12.23 10.14 9.46
C ASN A 26 13.54 10.59 10.14
N ASP A 27 14.19 11.64 9.61
CA ASP A 27 15.32 12.35 10.20
C ASP A 27 14.94 13.20 11.43
N ARG A 28 13.64 13.49 11.60
CA ARG A 28 13.13 14.30 12.71
C ARG A 28 12.53 13.43 13.81
N PRO A 29 12.48 13.94 15.06
CA PRO A 29 11.74 13.27 16.13
C PRO A 29 10.30 12.99 15.72
N LYS A 30 9.81 11.79 16.08
CA LYS A 30 8.43 11.38 15.80
C LYS A 30 7.46 12.32 16.51
N SER A 31 6.39 12.70 15.82
CA SER A 31 5.36 13.54 16.42
C SER A 31 4.68 12.78 17.56
N PRO A 32 4.36 13.44 18.70
CA PRO A 32 3.62 12.83 19.81
C PRO A 32 2.28 12.23 19.39
N LYS A 33 1.71 12.71 18.27
CA LYS A 33 0.48 12.17 17.66
C LYS A 33 0.58 10.70 17.26
N PHE A 34 1.79 10.14 17.19
CA PHE A 34 2.06 8.76 16.82
C PHE A 34 2.46 7.86 18.00
N GLU A 35 2.47 8.39 19.23
CA GLU A 35 2.80 7.60 20.43
C GLU A 35 1.73 6.54 20.74
N THR A 36 0.45 6.89 20.54
CA THR A 36 -0.67 5.97 20.81
C THR A 36 -0.83 4.91 19.71
N VAL A 37 -0.59 5.28 18.45
CA VAL A 37 -0.70 4.39 17.30
C VAL A 37 0.42 4.67 16.31
N SER A 38 1.35 3.73 16.21
CA SER A 38 2.41 3.78 15.20
C SER A 38 1.82 3.71 13.78
N PRO A 39 2.25 4.60 12.85
CA PRO A 39 1.82 4.56 11.45
C PRO A 39 2.06 3.20 10.78
N GLY A 40 3.15 2.52 11.13
CA GLY A 40 3.44 1.19 10.59
C GLY A 40 2.42 0.14 11.03
N VAL A 41 2.04 0.15 12.31
CA VAL A 41 1.02 -0.77 12.86
C VAL A 41 -0.34 -0.49 12.22
N TRP A 42 -0.68 0.80 12.05
CA TRP A 42 -1.90 1.18 11.35
C TRP A 42 -1.89 0.71 9.89
N ALA A 43 -0.80 0.93 9.15
CA ALA A 43 -0.71 0.52 7.75
C ALA A 43 -0.80 -1.00 7.58
N GLN A 44 -0.19 -1.78 8.47
CA GLN A 44 -0.35 -3.24 8.51
C GLN A 44 -1.81 -3.64 8.71
N LYS A 45 -2.51 -3.01 9.66
CA LYS A 45 -3.95 -3.27 9.91
C LYS A 45 -4.80 -2.97 8.68
N GLU A 46 -4.51 -1.88 7.97
CA GLU A 46 -5.23 -1.49 6.75
C GLU A 46 -4.77 -2.24 5.48
N LYS A 47 -3.77 -3.14 5.60
CA LYS A 47 -3.14 -3.87 4.50
C LYS A 47 -2.61 -2.94 3.41
N VAL A 48 -1.98 -1.84 3.82
CA VAL A 48 -1.35 -0.86 2.94
C VAL A 48 0.17 -0.90 3.14
N GLY A 49 0.94 -0.81 2.06
CA GLY A 49 2.40 -0.74 2.16
C GLY A 49 2.83 0.54 2.88
N TYR A 50 3.85 0.46 3.73
CA TYR A 50 4.36 1.59 4.50
C TYR A 50 5.88 1.66 4.46
N PHE A 51 6.41 2.88 4.29
CA PHE A 51 7.84 3.18 4.33
C PHE A 51 8.08 4.44 5.14
N GLU A 52 9.16 4.48 5.92
CA GLU A 52 9.68 5.70 6.54
C GLU A 52 10.86 6.20 5.71
N ALA A 53 10.85 7.47 5.30
CA ALA A 53 11.89 8.05 4.46
C ALA A 53 12.11 9.54 4.78
N ASN A 54 13.30 10.04 4.50
CA ASN A 54 13.58 11.47 4.35
C ASN A 54 14.00 11.78 2.90
N ALA A 55 14.18 13.07 2.58
CA ALA A 55 14.50 13.52 1.22
C ALA A 55 15.83 12.99 0.67
N CYS A 56 16.77 12.58 1.54
CA CYS A 56 18.07 12.04 1.17
C CYS A 56 18.06 10.51 0.96
N ASP A 57 16.98 9.82 1.34
CA ASP A 57 16.88 8.35 1.29
C ASP A 57 16.61 7.83 -0.14
N ARG A 58 17.57 8.05 -1.04
CA ARG A 58 17.47 7.69 -2.47
C ARG A 58 17.13 6.22 -2.67
N ALA A 59 17.76 5.33 -1.90
CA ALA A 59 17.52 3.88 -2.01
C ALA A 59 16.07 3.50 -1.71
N THR A 60 15.48 4.09 -0.66
CA THR A 60 14.09 3.86 -0.26
C THR A 60 13.13 4.35 -1.33
N PHE A 61 13.36 5.52 -1.91
CA PHE A 61 12.52 6.02 -3.02
C PHE A 61 12.60 5.12 -4.26
N VAL A 62 13.80 4.67 -4.63
CA VAL A 62 13.97 3.73 -5.75
C VAL A 62 13.18 2.44 -5.49
N GLN A 63 13.23 1.90 -4.27
CA GLN A 63 12.47 0.72 -3.89
C GLN A 63 10.95 0.95 -3.96
N ILE A 64 10.46 2.08 -3.42
CA ILE A 64 9.04 2.43 -3.45
C ILE A 64 8.54 2.54 -4.89
N LEU A 65 9.24 3.32 -5.73
CA LEU A 65 8.85 3.55 -7.12
C LEU A 65 8.93 2.27 -7.94
N SER A 66 10.00 1.49 -7.80
CA SER A 66 10.14 0.21 -8.50
C SER A 66 9.01 -0.76 -8.12
N GLY A 67 8.66 -0.83 -6.82
CA GLY A 67 7.56 -1.66 -6.35
C GLY A 67 6.19 -1.21 -6.88
N LEU A 68 5.94 0.10 -6.96
CA LEU A 68 4.71 0.64 -7.55
C LEU A 68 4.63 0.34 -9.05
N VAL A 69 5.69 0.63 -9.81
CA VAL A 69 5.77 0.36 -11.25
C VAL A 69 5.55 -1.13 -11.51
N PHE A 70 6.18 -2.00 -10.72
CA PHE A 70 5.97 -3.44 -10.84
C PHE A 70 4.51 -3.83 -10.63
N LYS A 71 3.87 -3.36 -9.55
CA LYS A 71 2.45 -3.64 -9.26
C LYS A 71 1.50 -3.08 -10.31
N VAL A 72 1.80 -1.92 -10.90
CA VAL A 72 0.98 -1.32 -11.97
C VAL A 72 1.07 -2.12 -13.26
N ASN A 73 2.25 -2.66 -13.58
CA ASN A 73 2.49 -3.41 -14.81
C ASN A 73 2.19 -4.91 -14.68
N GLN A 74 1.93 -5.42 -13.48
CA GLN A 74 1.45 -6.80 -13.35
C GLN A 74 0.11 -6.92 -14.08
N PRO A 75 -0.06 -7.94 -14.96
CA PRO A 75 -1.36 -8.22 -15.53
C PRO A 75 -2.32 -8.48 -14.37
N GLN A 76 -3.30 -7.59 -14.19
CA GLN A 76 -4.36 -7.77 -13.19
C GLN A 76 -4.96 -9.13 -13.46
N SER A 77 -4.73 -10.07 -12.54
CA SER A 77 -5.02 -11.47 -12.72
C SER A 77 -6.43 -11.61 -13.29
N LYS A 78 -6.54 -12.00 -14.56
CA LYS A 78 -7.70 -12.76 -15.00
C LYS A 78 -7.58 -14.08 -14.25
N THR A 79 -8.06 -14.11 -13.02
CA THR A 79 -8.35 -15.37 -12.35
C THR A 79 -9.51 -15.99 -13.12
N SER A 80 -9.21 -16.59 -14.27
CA SER A 80 -10.02 -17.69 -14.81
C SER A 80 -9.82 -18.84 -13.84
N PHE A 81 -10.48 -18.77 -12.68
CA PHE A 81 -10.95 -19.97 -12.03
C PHE A 81 -12.05 -20.53 -12.94
N ALA A 82 -11.64 -21.22 -14.00
CA ALA A 82 -12.48 -22.22 -14.60
C ALA A 82 -12.54 -23.36 -13.57
N PHE A 83 -13.45 -23.25 -12.60
CA PHE A 83 -14.00 -24.44 -11.96
C PHE A 83 -14.71 -25.19 -13.07
N GLY A 84 -13.97 -26.04 -13.78
CA GLY A 84 -14.54 -26.99 -14.70
C GLY A 84 -15.58 -27.79 -13.92
N LYS A 85 -16.86 -27.63 -14.30
CA LYS A 85 -17.91 -28.59 -13.99
C LYS A 85 -17.32 -29.97 -14.27
N ARG A 86 -17.12 -30.78 -13.23
CA ARG A 86 -17.07 -32.23 -13.45
C ARG A 86 -18.50 -32.61 -13.80
N GLU A 87 -18.79 -32.75 -15.08
CA GLU A 87 -19.98 -33.45 -15.54
C GLU A 87 -19.96 -34.86 -14.95
N GLY A 88 -21.11 -35.24 -14.38
CA GLY A 88 -21.33 -36.57 -13.87
C GLY A 88 -21.20 -37.62 -14.97
N ARG A 89 -20.60 -38.75 -14.60
CA ARG A 89 -20.87 -40.06 -15.17
C ARG A 89 -20.96 -41.04 -14.02
#